data_AF-B7FNW5-F1
#
_entry.id   AF-B7FNW5-F1
#
_cell.length_a   1.000
_cell.length_b   1.000
_cell.length_c   1.000
_cell.angle_alpha   90.00
_cell.angle_beta   90.00
_cell.angle_gamma   90.00
#
_symmetry.space_group_name_H-M   'P 1'
#
loop_
_entity.id
_entity.type
_entity.pdbx_description
1 polymer ?
#
loop_
_entity_poly.entity_id
_entity_poly.type
_entity_poly.pdbx_seq_one_letter_code
_entity_poly.pdbx_strand_id
1 'polypeptide(L)'
;MGSSDDSNCLVPYERLTEAAIFARGEDEGFRALEQLSILCAERFSFDLVEKPAFKPNDSVISHIPGLIPKNVTELVWNKVYQMERNGWMSSNPDSVDGLPSLHLNLVTGGRQIFTKASCEGGDSCESFENGICDLIELISPFVYYELLPKVNELLNTTTIKVDDIFLRRYGDELTDGMSRNGISAHYDVFSRLTSVIALDDTAAQGTNGLYTTQQLIADTKTFGTTSNHAALRRFFPLQCGDGVVHTWDVLHGVHIDPGLNRTSLIVWFTDSDEPTQTNVPSWISKRSDLESNDVTQFVLASSLESASILSGELEQQCNNPVPRRSLEDATLPTTGASGDHLHYFDFYLESASRGNSFALTRLGRACEEGLLSSQGLHRAQEILTRLQPSMCLDLPGVPGLHELHSPMNLAKRFWLEGAVRGNAIAQIALGDECMMEASETGDSDVRLLAAVLFALAAQQPGNVHAFDSLARVIDFEVADEKIRNDEDFASSFIVRIAHSVQSTIG
;
A
#
# COMPACT_ATOMS: atom_id res chain seq x y z
N MET A 1 17.78 21.98 31.50
CA MET A 1 18.58 21.04 30.68
C MET A 1 18.41 19.65 31.29
N GLY A 2 17.28 19.02 31.02
CA GLY A 2 17.10 17.58 31.21
C GLY A 2 17.18 16.97 29.82
N SER A 3 18.17 16.11 29.56
CA SER A 3 18.17 15.29 28.36
C SER A 3 17.01 14.31 28.51
N SER A 4 15.94 14.54 27.75
CA SER A 4 14.89 13.54 27.61
C SER A 4 15.52 12.38 26.84
N ASP A 5 15.75 11.29 27.56
CA ASP A 5 16.16 10.01 27.01
C ASP A 5 14.91 9.35 26.39
N ASP A 6 14.27 10.07 25.46
CA ASP A 6 13.07 9.64 24.69
C ASP A 6 13.43 8.56 23.65
N SER A 7 14.63 7.96 23.77
CA SER A 7 15.11 6.85 22.95
C SER A 7 14.50 5.50 23.35
N ASN A 8 13.64 5.47 24.38
CA ASN A 8 13.19 4.23 25.01
C ASN A 8 11.71 3.91 24.75
N CYS A 9 11.51 2.75 24.12
CA CYS A 9 10.28 1.97 24.04
C CYS A 9 9.19 2.41 23.04
N LEU A 10 9.55 2.57 21.76
CA LEU A 10 8.69 1.92 20.76
C LEU A 10 8.86 0.41 20.99
N VAL A 11 7.94 -0.19 21.76
CA VAL A 11 7.81 -1.65 21.76
C VAL A 11 7.68 -2.04 20.28
N PRO A 12 8.52 -2.96 19.76
CA PRO A 12 8.40 -3.36 18.37
C PRO A 12 6.97 -3.84 18.18
N TYR A 13 6.17 -3.11 17.39
CA TYR A 13 4.76 -3.41 17.14
C TYR A 13 4.55 -4.89 16.80
N GLU A 14 5.52 -5.52 16.12
CA GLU A 14 5.58 -6.98 15.87
C GLU A 14 5.37 -7.80 17.14
N ARG A 15 6.06 -7.46 18.26
CA ARG A 15 5.91 -8.18 19.53
C ARG A 15 4.51 -8.01 20.13
N LEU A 16 3.87 -6.86 19.92
CA LEU A 16 2.48 -6.66 20.34
C LEU A 16 1.54 -7.46 19.45
N THR A 17 1.77 -7.50 18.14
CA THR A 17 0.99 -8.30 17.20
C THR A 17 1.12 -9.80 17.52
N GLU A 18 2.35 -10.26 17.79
CA GLU A 18 2.63 -11.62 18.26
C GLU A 18 1.88 -11.90 19.57
N ALA A 19 2.02 -11.04 20.58
CA ALA A 19 1.33 -11.21 21.85
C ALA A 19 -0.20 -11.26 21.68
N ALA A 20 -0.78 -10.40 20.84
CA ALA A 20 -2.21 -10.42 20.54
C ALA A 20 -2.66 -11.76 19.94
N ILE A 21 -1.91 -12.30 18.98
CA ILE A 21 -2.23 -13.56 18.28
C ILE A 21 -1.98 -14.80 19.16
N PHE A 22 -0.81 -14.88 19.78
CA PHE A 22 -0.36 -16.08 20.49
C PHE A 22 -0.90 -16.17 21.91
N ALA A 23 -1.17 -15.04 22.59
CA ALA A 23 -1.81 -14.99 23.90
C ALA A 23 -3.29 -14.57 23.81
N ARG A 24 -3.96 -14.92 22.70
CA ARG A 24 -5.40 -14.66 22.50
C ARG A 24 -6.23 -15.27 23.62
N GLY A 25 -7.22 -14.54 24.11
CA GLY A 25 -8.04 -14.95 25.26
C GLY A 25 -7.35 -14.76 26.61
N GLU A 26 -6.08 -14.38 26.65
CA GLU A 26 -5.35 -14.06 27.87
C GLU A 26 -5.19 -12.54 28.05
N ASP A 27 -5.00 -12.08 29.29
CA ASP A 27 -4.83 -10.66 29.62
C ASP A 27 -3.61 -10.02 28.93
N GLU A 28 -2.60 -10.81 28.55
CA GLU A 28 -1.47 -10.34 27.74
C GLU A 28 -1.91 -9.95 26.33
N GLY A 29 -2.66 -10.82 25.63
CA GLY A 29 -3.15 -10.53 24.28
C GLY A 29 -4.10 -9.33 24.25
N PHE A 30 -4.99 -9.19 25.24
CA PHE A 30 -5.87 -8.02 25.35
C PHE A 30 -5.08 -6.71 25.52
N ARG A 31 -4.10 -6.69 26.42
CA ARG A 31 -3.26 -5.49 26.61
C ARG A 31 -2.45 -5.15 25.37
N ALA A 32 -2.02 -6.17 24.62
CA ALA A 32 -1.32 -5.95 23.37
C ALA A 32 -2.22 -5.30 22.30
N LEU A 33 -3.48 -5.75 22.17
CA LEU A 33 -4.47 -5.13 21.29
C LEU A 33 -4.77 -3.68 21.68
N GLU A 34 -4.96 -3.39 22.98
CA GLU A 34 -5.19 -2.02 23.47
C GLU A 34 -4.00 -1.10 23.17
N GLN A 35 -2.77 -1.57 23.41
CA GLN A 35 -1.55 -0.81 23.11
C GLN A 35 -1.39 -0.55 21.62
N LEU A 36 -1.63 -1.55 20.77
CA LEU A 36 -1.60 -1.37 19.31
C LEU A 36 -2.65 -0.37 18.85
N SER A 37 -3.85 -0.42 19.43
CA SER A 37 -4.91 0.53 19.12
C SER A 37 -4.47 1.98 19.44
N ILE A 38 -3.91 2.20 20.63
CA ILE A 38 -3.36 3.50 21.03
C ILE A 38 -2.28 3.95 20.05
N LEU A 39 -1.32 3.08 19.71
CA LEU A 39 -0.24 3.42 18.78
C LEU A 39 -0.75 3.72 17.36
N CYS A 40 -1.82 3.05 16.89
CA CYS A 40 -2.46 3.33 15.61
C CYS A 40 -3.18 4.69 15.60
N ALA A 41 -3.69 5.14 16.74
CA ALA A 41 -4.30 6.46 16.90
C ALA A 41 -3.27 7.57 17.13
N GLU A 42 -2.08 7.23 17.62
CA GLU A 42 -1.01 8.18 17.86
C GLU A 42 -0.50 8.83 16.56
N ARG A 43 -0.26 10.13 16.65
CA ARG A 43 0.08 10.98 15.50
C ARG A 43 1.56 11.30 15.52
N PHE A 44 2.33 10.54 14.77
CA PHE A 44 3.75 10.81 14.60
C PHE A 44 3.97 11.69 13.37
N SER A 45 4.41 12.92 13.58
CA SER A 45 4.89 13.77 12.49
C SER A 45 6.17 13.18 11.91
N PHE A 46 6.29 13.25 10.59
CA PHE A 46 7.57 13.05 9.93
C PHE A 46 8.51 14.20 10.32
N ASP A 47 9.75 13.89 10.71
CA ASP A 47 10.76 14.90 11.02
C ASP A 47 11.41 15.38 9.72
N LEU A 48 11.11 16.63 9.35
CA LEU A 48 11.63 17.26 8.14
C LEU A 48 13.06 17.80 8.31
N VAL A 49 13.64 17.72 9.51
CA VAL A 49 14.93 18.36 9.85
C VAL A 49 16.14 17.52 9.40
N GLU A 50 15.98 16.21 9.24
CA GLU A 50 17.10 15.35 8.84
C GLU A 50 17.34 15.42 7.33
N LYS A 51 18.46 16.04 6.94
CA LYS A 51 19.05 15.87 5.61
C LYS A 51 20.05 14.71 5.67
N PRO A 52 19.67 13.46 5.40
CA PRO A 52 20.64 12.39 5.27
C PRO A 52 21.63 12.74 4.16
N ALA A 53 22.91 12.37 4.36
CA ALA A 53 23.90 12.45 3.29
C ALA A 53 23.51 11.44 2.20
N PHE A 54 23.04 11.95 1.07
CA PHE A 54 22.55 11.13 -0.04
C PHE A 54 23.69 10.31 -0.66
N LYS A 55 23.52 8.99 -0.78
CA LYS A 55 24.32 8.18 -1.67
C LYS A 55 23.53 7.86 -2.95
N PRO A 56 24.20 7.78 -4.11
CA PRO A 56 23.58 7.25 -5.31
C PRO A 56 22.97 5.87 -5.01
N ASN A 57 21.67 5.71 -5.29
CA ASN A 57 20.82 4.53 -5.05
C ASN A 57 20.11 4.44 -3.69
N ASP A 58 20.28 5.42 -2.80
CA ASP A 58 19.48 5.50 -1.57
C ASP A 58 18.04 5.94 -1.89
N SER A 59 17.09 5.51 -1.06
CA SER A 59 15.73 6.01 -1.09
C SER A 59 15.74 7.52 -0.82
N VAL A 60 15.01 8.28 -1.64
CA VAL A 60 14.86 9.72 -1.48
C VAL A 60 13.53 10.00 -0.79
N ILE A 61 13.55 10.88 0.20
CA ILE A 61 12.39 11.61 0.69
C ILE A 61 12.83 13.07 0.84
N SER A 62 12.16 14.00 0.17
CA SER A 62 12.52 15.41 0.19
C SER A 62 11.28 16.31 0.23
N HIS A 63 11.24 17.23 1.19
CA HIS A 63 10.20 18.25 1.29
C HIS A 63 10.63 19.53 0.57
N ILE A 64 9.73 20.05 -0.25
CA ILE A 64 9.88 21.27 -1.04
C ILE A 64 8.79 22.25 -0.59
N PRO A 65 9.08 23.13 0.39
CA PRO A 65 8.09 24.05 0.91
C PRO A 65 7.71 25.12 -0.12
N GLY A 66 6.42 25.46 -0.17
CA GLY A 66 5.89 26.53 -1.01
C GLY A 66 6.20 26.38 -2.50
N LEU A 67 6.21 25.14 -3.01
CA LEU A 67 6.49 24.85 -4.41
C LEU A 67 5.46 25.52 -5.34
N ILE A 68 4.18 25.52 -4.96
CA ILE A 68 3.12 26.22 -5.69
C ILE A 68 2.59 27.37 -4.82
N PRO A 69 2.60 28.61 -5.30
CA PRO A 69 2.04 29.74 -4.57
C PRO A 69 0.56 29.54 -4.22
N LYS A 70 0.16 29.97 -3.03
CA LYS A 70 -1.21 29.80 -2.52
C LYS A 70 -2.30 30.37 -3.44
N ASN A 71 -2.05 31.49 -4.11
CA ASN A 71 -2.99 32.05 -5.07
C ASN A 71 -3.20 31.16 -6.30
N VAL A 72 -2.19 30.38 -6.69
CA VAL A 72 -2.30 29.41 -7.79
C VAL A 72 -3.02 28.16 -7.33
N THR A 73 -2.71 27.63 -6.13
CA THR A 73 -3.42 26.46 -5.59
C THR A 73 -4.91 26.75 -5.40
N GLU A 74 -5.30 27.95 -4.99
CA GLU A 74 -6.71 28.39 -4.91
C GLU A 74 -7.41 28.37 -6.28
N LEU A 75 -6.73 28.83 -7.34
CA LEU A 75 -7.27 28.79 -8.71
C LEU A 75 -7.43 27.35 -9.21
N VAL A 76 -6.43 26.50 -8.96
CA VAL A 76 -6.46 25.07 -9.27
C VAL A 76 -7.63 24.40 -8.53
N TRP A 77 -7.75 24.62 -7.22
CA TRP A 77 -8.83 24.08 -6.40
C TRP A 77 -10.20 24.46 -6.93
N ASN A 78 -10.43 25.74 -7.21
CA ASN A 78 -11.71 26.21 -7.74
C ASN A 78 -12.07 25.52 -9.05
N LYS A 79 -11.09 25.31 -9.93
CA LYS A 79 -11.30 24.63 -11.20
C LYS A 79 -11.60 23.13 -11.00
N VAL A 80 -10.85 22.45 -10.14
CA VAL A 80 -11.09 21.03 -9.80
C VAL A 80 -12.48 20.85 -9.22
N TYR A 81 -12.90 21.73 -8.31
CA TYR A 81 -14.22 21.66 -7.68
C TYR A 81 -15.36 21.85 -8.71
N GLN A 82 -15.18 22.71 -9.71
CA GLN A 82 -16.13 22.81 -10.83
C GLN A 82 -16.19 21.51 -11.63
N MET A 83 -15.04 20.93 -11.97
CA MET A 83 -14.98 19.66 -12.71
C MET A 83 -15.60 18.50 -11.93
N GLU A 84 -15.40 18.46 -10.61
CA GLU A 84 -16.04 17.51 -9.70
C GLU A 84 -17.57 17.63 -9.74
N ARG A 85 -18.10 18.86 -9.62
CA ARG A 85 -19.56 19.13 -9.72
C ARG A 85 -20.16 18.77 -11.08
N ASN A 86 -19.36 18.76 -12.12
CA ASN A 86 -19.76 18.34 -13.46
C ASN A 86 -19.68 16.81 -13.65
N GLY A 87 -19.27 16.06 -12.62
CA GLY A 87 -19.15 14.60 -12.66
C GLY A 87 -17.98 14.13 -13.52
N TRP A 88 -16.91 14.93 -13.65
CA TRP A 88 -15.78 14.62 -14.52
C TRP A 88 -14.63 13.89 -13.84
N MET A 89 -14.74 13.59 -12.54
CA MET A 89 -13.75 12.79 -11.83
C MET A 89 -13.80 11.33 -12.31
N SER A 90 -12.64 10.71 -12.51
CA SER A 90 -12.57 9.30 -12.88
C SER A 90 -13.14 8.41 -11.77
N SER A 91 -14.05 7.51 -12.14
CA SER A 91 -14.56 6.45 -11.25
C SER A 91 -13.86 5.11 -11.48
N ASN A 92 -12.79 5.07 -12.29
CA ASN A 92 -12.06 3.84 -12.56
C ASN A 92 -11.45 3.31 -11.25
N PRO A 93 -11.47 1.99 -11.02
CA PRO A 93 -10.79 1.38 -9.89
C PRO A 93 -9.31 1.76 -9.85
N ASP A 94 -8.83 2.10 -8.66
CA ASP A 94 -7.44 2.33 -8.37
C ASP A 94 -6.68 1.00 -8.36
N SER A 95 -5.48 0.96 -8.93
CA SER A 95 -4.67 -0.26 -8.97
C SER A 95 -4.18 -0.73 -7.60
N VAL A 96 -4.15 0.16 -6.60
CA VAL A 96 -3.62 -0.18 -5.26
C VAL A 96 -4.66 -0.93 -4.42
N ASP A 97 -5.92 -0.52 -4.45
CA ASP A 97 -6.97 -1.05 -3.57
C ASP A 97 -8.32 -1.31 -4.24
N GLY A 98 -8.44 -1.08 -5.56
CA GLY A 98 -9.66 -1.34 -6.32
C GLY A 98 -10.80 -0.35 -6.08
N LEU A 99 -10.63 0.64 -5.20
CA LEU A 99 -11.64 1.67 -4.94
C LEU A 99 -11.60 2.75 -6.05
N PRO A 100 -12.67 3.54 -6.26
CA PRO A 100 -12.66 4.61 -7.26
C PRO A 100 -11.45 5.55 -7.09
N SER A 101 -10.72 5.79 -8.18
CA SER A 101 -9.48 6.58 -8.14
C SER A 101 -9.71 8.06 -7.83
N LEU A 102 -10.84 8.60 -8.30
CA LEU A 102 -11.23 10.01 -8.21
C LEU A 102 -10.09 10.94 -8.63
N HIS A 103 -9.42 10.57 -9.73
CA HIS A 103 -8.36 11.36 -10.34
C HIS A 103 -8.80 12.12 -11.58
N LEU A 104 -8.02 13.13 -11.95
CA LEU A 104 -8.04 13.82 -13.24
C LEU A 104 -6.65 13.78 -13.84
N ASN A 105 -6.47 13.02 -14.92
CA ASN A 105 -5.21 12.98 -15.63
C ASN A 105 -5.05 14.24 -16.48
N LEU A 106 -3.88 14.87 -16.41
CA LEU A 106 -3.52 16.09 -17.12
C LEU A 106 -2.45 15.82 -18.18
N VAL A 107 -1.46 15.02 -17.81
CA VAL A 107 -0.34 14.61 -18.66
C VAL A 107 -0.18 13.10 -18.52
N THR A 108 0.05 12.41 -19.64
CA THR A 108 0.39 10.97 -19.67
C THR A 108 1.50 10.69 -20.66
N GLY A 109 2.50 9.91 -20.26
CA GLY A 109 3.66 9.61 -21.11
C GLY A 109 4.46 10.86 -21.52
N GLY A 110 4.48 11.87 -20.66
CA GLY A 110 5.09 13.18 -20.88
C GLY A 110 4.33 14.08 -21.86
N ARG A 111 3.09 13.73 -22.25
CA ARG A 111 2.27 14.50 -23.20
C ARG A 111 0.96 14.94 -22.57
N GLN A 112 0.57 16.18 -22.84
CA GLN A 112 -0.75 16.68 -22.45
C GLN A 112 -1.83 15.85 -23.12
N ILE A 113 -2.88 15.49 -22.37
CA ILE A 113 -3.99 14.69 -22.91
C ILE A 113 -4.77 15.49 -23.96
N PHE A 114 -4.89 16.81 -23.75
CA PHE A 114 -5.49 17.75 -24.69
C PHE A 114 -4.52 18.90 -24.99
N THR A 115 -4.61 19.45 -26.20
CA THR A 115 -3.77 20.59 -26.62
C THR A 115 -4.63 21.84 -26.78
N LYS A 116 -4.07 23.05 -26.65
CA LYS A 116 -4.84 24.29 -26.86
C LYS A 116 -5.51 24.34 -28.24
N ALA A 117 -4.86 23.81 -29.27
CA ALA A 117 -5.43 23.75 -30.62
C ALA A 117 -6.73 22.93 -30.71
N SER A 118 -6.94 21.94 -29.83
CA SER A 118 -8.21 21.21 -29.77
C SER A 118 -9.34 22.00 -29.08
N CYS A 119 -9.04 23.14 -28.45
CA CYS A 119 -9.97 23.93 -27.64
C CYS A 119 -10.54 25.16 -28.38
N GLU A 120 -9.93 25.60 -29.48
CA GLU A 120 -10.21 26.90 -30.13
C GLU A 120 -11.46 26.94 -31.05
N GLY A 121 -12.31 25.90 -31.05
CA GLY A 121 -13.39 25.74 -32.03
C GLY A 121 -14.84 25.93 -31.54
N GLY A 122 -15.08 26.16 -30.25
CA GLY A 122 -16.42 26.12 -29.65
C GLY A 122 -16.84 27.43 -28.99
N ASP A 123 -18.12 27.76 -29.13
CA ASP A 123 -18.81 28.77 -28.31
C ASP A 123 -18.54 28.51 -26.81
N SER A 124 -18.49 29.58 -26.01
CA SER A 124 -17.97 29.75 -24.62
C SER A 124 -18.39 28.75 -23.51
N CYS A 125 -18.89 27.57 -23.84
CA CYS A 125 -19.24 26.53 -22.90
C CYS A 125 -17.99 25.93 -22.23
N GLU A 126 -18.02 25.85 -20.90
CA GLU A 126 -17.03 25.11 -20.11
C GLU A 126 -17.06 23.62 -20.51
N SER A 127 -16.10 23.20 -21.34
CA SER A 127 -15.90 21.79 -21.69
C SER A 127 -14.88 21.14 -20.77
N PHE A 128 -14.86 19.81 -20.74
CA PHE A 128 -13.87 19.03 -19.99
C PHE A 128 -12.44 19.34 -20.46
N GLU A 129 -12.23 19.38 -21.77
CA GLU A 129 -10.93 19.65 -22.39
C GLU A 129 -10.41 21.05 -22.04
N ASN A 130 -11.27 22.06 -22.08
CA ASN A 130 -10.94 23.41 -21.62
C ASN A 130 -10.53 23.40 -20.15
N GLY A 131 -11.25 22.64 -19.31
CA GLY A 131 -10.91 22.48 -17.91
C GLY A 131 -9.52 21.88 -17.66
N ILE A 132 -9.17 20.83 -18.42
CA ILE A 132 -7.86 20.20 -18.35
C ILE A 132 -6.76 21.15 -18.85
N CYS A 133 -6.96 21.85 -19.97
CA CYS A 133 -5.99 22.82 -20.49
C CYS A 133 -5.75 23.98 -19.52
N ASP A 134 -6.79 24.52 -18.88
CA ASP A 134 -6.68 25.58 -17.87
C ASP A 134 -5.86 25.10 -16.66
N LEU A 135 -6.13 23.89 -16.16
CA LEU A 135 -5.38 23.30 -15.04
C LEU A 135 -3.89 23.14 -15.38
N ILE A 136 -3.58 22.62 -16.57
CA ILE A 136 -2.20 22.45 -17.05
C ILE A 136 -1.48 23.80 -17.13
N GLU A 137 -2.14 24.84 -17.66
CA GLU A 137 -1.55 26.18 -17.76
C GLU A 137 -1.19 26.75 -16.39
N LEU A 138 -2.03 26.53 -15.38
CA LEU A 138 -1.78 26.98 -14.01
C LEU A 138 -0.56 26.29 -13.36
N ILE A 139 -0.41 24.98 -13.55
CA ILE A 139 0.61 24.18 -12.81
C ILE A 139 1.93 24.01 -13.57
N SER A 140 1.92 24.07 -14.90
CA SER A 140 3.10 23.76 -15.73
C SER A 140 4.34 24.58 -15.34
N PRO A 141 4.25 25.89 -15.03
CA PRO A 141 5.42 26.65 -14.65
C PRO A 141 6.16 26.07 -13.44
N PHE A 142 5.41 25.65 -12.43
CA PHE A 142 5.94 25.10 -11.18
C PHE A 142 6.44 23.66 -11.37
N VAL A 143 5.74 22.84 -12.16
CA VAL A 143 6.16 21.46 -12.40
C VAL A 143 7.44 21.40 -13.25
N TYR A 144 7.46 22.08 -14.41
CA TYR A 144 8.56 21.92 -15.37
C TYR A 144 9.75 22.83 -15.10
N TYR A 145 9.55 24.04 -14.56
CA TYR A 145 10.64 24.99 -14.34
C TYR A 145 11.12 25.08 -12.89
N GLU A 146 10.36 24.58 -11.90
CA GLU A 146 10.79 24.59 -10.49
C GLU A 146 11.01 23.19 -9.92
N LEU A 147 10.03 22.29 -10.05
CA LEU A 147 10.10 20.95 -9.46
C LEU A 147 11.08 20.05 -10.22
N LEU A 148 10.95 19.92 -11.55
CA LEU A 148 11.80 19.03 -12.35
C LEU A 148 13.31 19.31 -12.20
N PRO A 149 13.78 20.58 -12.19
CA PRO A 149 15.18 20.87 -11.90
C PRO A 149 15.63 20.39 -10.51
N LYS A 150 14.79 20.59 -9.47
CA LYS A 150 15.09 20.11 -8.11
C LYS A 150 15.14 18.58 -8.04
N VAL A 151 14.27 17.88 -8.76
CA VAL A 151 14.29 16.41 -8.85
C VAL A 151 15.59 15.91 -9.52
N ASN A 152 16.00 16.55 -10.61
CA ASN A 152 17.28 16.27 -11.27
C ASN A 152 18.48 16.52 -10.35
N GLU A 153 18.45 17.60 -9.57
CA GLU A 153 19.46 17.90 -8.55
C GLU A 153 19.50 16.83 -7.44
N LEU A 154 18.34 16.46 -6.90
CA LEU A 154 18.22 15.44 -5.84
C LEU A 154 18.84 14.10 -6.24
N LEU A 155 18.66 13.70 -7.50
CA LEU A 155 19.19 12.44 -8.02
C LEU A 155 20.56 12.56 -8.69
N ASN A 156 21.11 13.77 -8.79
CA ASN A 156 22.33 14.06 -9.52
C ASN A 156 22.32 13.46 -10.95
N THR A 157 21.23 13.70 -11.68
CA THR A 157 21.03 13.26 -13.07
C THR A 157 20.31 14.34 -13.87
N THR A 158 20.36 14.24 -15.20
CA THR A 158 19.60 15.11 -16.12
C THR A 158 18.64 14.31 -16.99
N THR A 159 18.56 13.00 -16.80
CA THR A 159 17.75 12.10 -17.63
C THR A 159 16.32 11.99 -17.11
N ILE A 160 16.01 12.52 -15.92
CA ILE A 160 14.65 12.46 -15.41
C ILE A 160 13.74 13.40 -16.19
N LYS A 161 12.57 12.90 -16.55
CA LYS A 161 11.48 13.64 -17.18
C LYS A 161 10.18 13.42 -16.44
N VAL A 162 9.24 14.36 -16.60
CA VAL A 162 7.85 14.19 -16.17
C VAL A 162 7.18 13.15 -17.06
N ASP A 163 6.52 12.17 -16.45
CA ASP A 163 5.78 11.13 -17.13
C ASP A 163 4.28 11.39 -17.05
N ASP A 164 3.71 11.32 -15.86
CA ASP A 164 2.31 11.62 -15.61
C ASP A 164 2.14 12.82 -14.68
N ILE A 165 1.08 13.58 -14.92
CA ILE A 165 0.59 14.58 -13.98
C ILE A 165 -0.90 14.33 -13.81
N PHE A 166 -1.35 14.13 -12.58
CA PHE A 166 -2.75 13.97 -12.28
C PHE A 166 -3.12 14.59 -10.94
N LEU A 167 -4.37 15.03 -10.84
CA LEU A 167 -4.96 15.48 -9.58
C LEU A 167 -5.73 14.34 -8.96
N ARG A 168 -5.79 14.28 -7.63
CA ARG A 168 -6.58 13.29 -6.92
C ARG A 168 -7.37 13.94 -5.79
N ARG A 169 -8.62 13.55 -5.66
CA ARG A 169 -9.54 13.98 -4.60
C ARG A 169 -9.71 12.91 -3.53
N TYR A 170 -9.81 13.38 -2.30
CA TYR A 170 -10.14 12.62 -1.12
C TYR A 170 -11.21 13.35 -0.31
N GLY A 171 -12.04 12.58 0.37
CA GLY A 171 -13.10 13.04 1.23
C GLY A 171 -14.39 12.23 1.07
N ASP A 172 -15.40 12.65 1.81
CA ASP A 172 -16.73 12.06 1.78
C ASP A 172 -17.60 12.71 0.70
N GLU A 173 -18.57 11.94 0.20
CA GLU A 173 -19.64 12.41 -0.71
C GLU A 173 -19.17 13.12 -1.98
N LEU A 174 -18.02 12.72 -2.55
CA LEU A 174 -17.40 13.41 -3.70
C LEU A 174 -18.29 13.33 -4.96
N THR A 175 -18.70 12.12 -5.36
CA THR A 175 -19.59 11.89 -6.50
C THR A 175 -20.52 10.72 -6.21
N ASP A 176 -21.84 10.91 -6.37
CA ASP A 176 -22.87 9.87 -6.17
C ASP A 176 -22.79 9.13 -4.81
N GLY A 177 -22.38 9.83 -3.76
CA GLY A 177 -22.21 9.25 -2.42
C GLY A 177 -20.94 8.40 -2.24
N MET A 178 -20.02 8.41 -3.21
CA MET A 178 -18.72 7.75 -3.07
C MET A 178 -17.80 8.54 -2.14
N SER A 179 -17.17 7.83 -1.20
CA SER A 179 -16.14 8.36 -0.29
C SER A 179 -14.77 7.79 -0.64
N ARG A 180 -13.73 8.62 -0.57
CA ARG A 180 -12.32 8.19 -0.74
C ARG A 180 -11.47 8.82 0.36
N ASN A 181 -11.27 8.09 1.44
CA ASN A 181 -10.60 8.61 2.65
C ASN A 181 -9.12 8.21 2.76
N GLY A 182 -8.51 7.74 1.67
CA GLY A 182 -7.10 7.40 1.66
C GLY A 182 -6.67 6.53 0.49
N ILE A 183 -5.42 6.07 0.55
CA ILE A 183 -4.85 5.00 -0.27
C ILE A 183 -4.03 4.13 0.67
N SER A 184 -4.21 2.81 0.57
CA SER A 184 -3.44 1.83 1.32
C SER A 184 -1.93 2.00 1.12
N ALA A 185 -1.14 1.54 2.10
CA ALA A 185 0.31 1.60 1.99
C ALA A 185 0.80 0.77 0.79
N HIS A 186 1.65 1.35 -0.06
CA HIS A 186 2.17 0.73 -1.27
C HIS A 186 3.55 1.30 -1.65
N TYR A 187 4.18 0.61 -2.61
CA TYR A 187 5.34 1.10 -3.35
C TYR A 187 4.89 1.55 -4.73
N ASP A 188 5.59 2.52 -5.31
CA ASP A 188 5.31 2.87 -6.71
C ASP A 188 5.94 1.84 -7.64
N VAL A 189 5.15 1.31 -8.57
CA VAL A 189 5.56 0.23 -9.46
C VAL A 189 6.03 0.72 -10.83
N PHE A 190 5.54 1.89 -11.25
CA PHE A 190 5.77 2.43 -12.60
C PHE A 190 6.44 3.81 -12.60
N SER A 191 6.36 4.57 -11.51
CA SER A 191 7.11 5.82 -11.40
C SER A 191 8.47 5.53 -10.74
N ARG A 192 9.52 6.21 -11.20
CA ARG A 192 10.82 6.18 -10.54
C ARG A 192 10.83 7.10 -9.32
N LEU A 193 10.17 8.24 -9.45
CA LEU A 193 9.90 9.16 -8.36
C LEU A 193 8.46 9.67 -8.49
N THR A 194 7.93 10.03 -7.35
CA THR A 194 6.63 10.66 -7.23
C THR A 194 6.79 11.95 -6.44
N SER A 195 6.18 13.02 -6.92
CA SER A 195 5.94 14.21 -6.11
C SER A 195 4.47 14.33 -5.77
N VAL A 196 4.16 14.46 -4.49
CA VAL A 196 2.81 14.70 -3.97
C VAL A 196 2.76 16.13 -3.42
N ILE A 197 1.94 16.97 -4.02
CA ILE A 197 1.82 18.39 -3.71
C ILE A 197 0.45 18.66 -3.10
N ALA A 198 0.42 19.25 -1.90
CA ALA A 198 -0.82 19.62 -1.23
C ALA A 198 -1.44 20.85 -1.90
N LEU A 199 -2.73 20.78 -2.26
CA LEU A 199 -3.47 21.91 -2.86
C LEU A 199 -4.43 22.58 -1.86
N ASP A 200 -4.41 22.13 -0.61
CA ASP A 200 -5.17 22.65 0.52
C ASP A 200 -4.35 22.47 1.82
N ASP A 201 -4.88 22.97 2.94
CA ASP A 201 -4.23 22.96 4.25
C ASP A 201 -4.65 21.76 5.13
N THR A 202 -5.40 20.78 4.62
CA THR A 202 -5.88 19.62 5.39
C THR A 202 -4.72 18.79 5.94
N ALA A 203 -3.62 18.72 5.18
CA ALA A 203 -2.40 18.04 5.57
C ALA A 203 -1.55 18.77 6.61
N ALA A 204 -1.83 20.06 6.86
CA ALA A 204 -0.95 20.89 7.67
C ALA A 204 -0.94 20.45 9.14
N GLN A 205 -1.98 19.71 9.56
CA GLN A 205 -2.13 19.23 10.93
C GLN A 205 -2.69 17.80 10.97
N GLY A 206 -2.17 17.00 11.88
CA GLY A 206 -2.72 15.68 12.22
C GLY A 206 -2.31 14.57 11.26
N THR A 207 -3.24 13.64 11.01
CA THR A 207 -3.07 12.39 10.24
C THR A 207 -3.59 12.50 8.81
N ASN A 208 -3.90 13.70 8.35
CA ASN A 208 -4.72 13.90 7.16
C ASN A 208 -3.88 14.12 5.92
N GLY A 209 -3.07 13.12 5.57
CA GLY A 209 -2.29 13.19 4.36
C GLY A 209 -1.39 12.05 4.02
N LEU A 210 -0.38 12.41 3.22
CA LEU A 210 0.72 11.53 2.87
C LEU A 210 1.40 11.08 4.16
N TYR A 211 1.61 9.78 4.27
CA TYR A 211 2.47 9.19 5.28
C TYR A 211 3.48 8.27 4.64
N THR A 212 4.58 8.06 5.34
CA THR A 212 5.45 6.90 5.12
C THR A 212 5.40 6.00 6.34
N THR A 213 5.74 4.73 6.18
CA THR A 213 5.96 3.82 7.31
C THR A 213 7.46 3.68 7.51
N GLN A 214 7.94 4.01 8.70
CA GLN A 214 9.35 3.91 9.01
C GLN A 214 9.80 2.45 8.88
N GLN A 215 10.70 2.18 7.93
CA GLN A 215 11.47 0.93 7.98
C GLN A 215 12.36 1.02 9.21
N LEU A 216 12.17 0.10 10.16
CA LEU A 216 13.11 -0.06 11.25
C LEU A 216 14.46 -0.42 10.62
N ILE A 217 15.38 0.55 10.59
CA ILE A 217 16.78 0.30 10.29
C ILE A 217 17.32 -0.50 11.46
N ALA A 218 17.03 -1.80 11.46
CA ALA A 218 17.63 -2.73 12.38
C ALA A 218 19.14 -2.72 12.07
N ASP A 219 19.91 -2.32 13.07
CA ASP A 219 21.36 -2.28 13.12
C ASP A 219 22.02 -3.14 12.02
N THR A 220 22.61 -2.49 10.99
CA THR A 220 23.25 -2.88 9.69
C THR A 220 23.39 -4.34 9.21
N LYS A 221 23.02 -5.36 9.98
CA LYS A 221 23.19 -6.80 9.71
C LYS A 221 21.88 -7.54 9.52
N THR A 222 20.75 -6.98 9.97
CA THR A 222 19.43 -7.56 9.74
C THR A 222 18.69 -6.67 8.76
N PHE A 223 18.45 -7.18 7.55
CA PHE A 223 17.56 -6.55 6.58
C PHE A 223 16.24 -6.20 7.28
N GLY A 224 15.78 -4.95 7.15
CA GLY A 224 14.57 -4.48 7.83
C GLY A 224 13.36 -5.26 7.36
N THR A 225 12.54 -5.74 8.28
CA THR A 225 11.24 -6.35 7.96
C THR A 225 10.30 -5.26 7.46
N THR A 226 9.68 -5.46 6.29
CA THR A 226 8.71 -4.49 5.78
C THR A 226 7.37 -4.69 6.47
N SER A 227 6.82 -3.60 6.98
CA SER A 227 5.50 -3.56 7.58
C SER A 227 4.75 -2.32 7.18
N ASN A 228 3.46 -2.50 6.93
CA ASN A 228 2.50 -1.45 6.67
C ASN A 228 1.57 -1.17 7.88
N HIS A 229 1.93 -1.65 9.07
CA HIS A 229 1.12 -1.46 10.27
C HIS A 229 0.92 0.04 10.55
N ALA A 230 -0.32 0.44 10.86
CA ALA A 230 -0.68 1.84 11.01
C ALA A 230 0.10 2.58 12.13
N ALA A 231 0.45 1.87 13.21
CA ALA A 231 1.33 2.38 14.28
C ALA A 231 2.70 2.92 13.81
N LEU A 232 3.18 2.48 12.64
CA LEU A 232 4.46 2.91 12.07
C LEU A 232 4.35 4.15 11.19
N ARG A 233 3.15 4.64 10.93
CA ARG A 233 2.92 5.77 10.02
C ARG A 233 3.57 7.04 10.58
N ARG A 234 4.17 7.80 9.68
CA ARG A 234 4.77 9.12 9.90
C ARG A 234 4.18 10.07 8.87
N PHE A 235 3.42 11.05 9.33
CA PHE A 235 2.65 11.95 8.48
C PHE A 235 3.43 13.19 8.12
N PHE A 236 3.37 13.61 6.86
CA PHE A 236 3.98 14.87 6.42
C PHE A 236 3.06 16.05 6.71
N PRO A 237 3.46 17.03 7.55
CA PRO A 237 2.64 18.19 7.88
C PRO A 237 2.73 19.26 6.76
N LEU A 238 2.07 19.00 5.63
CA LEU A 238 2.20 19.82 4.42
C LEU A 238 1.26 21.02 4.45
N GLN A 239 1.80 22.21 4.23
CA GLN A 239 0.96 23.39 3.97
C GLN A 239 0.48 23.39 2.52
N CYS A 240 -0.57 24.14 2.24
CA CYS A 240 -1.03 24.36 0.87
C CYS A 240 0.12 24.90 0.00
N GLY A 241 0.43 24.19 -1.08
CA GLY A 241 1.54 24.50 -1.99
C GLY A 241 2.83 23.74 -1.72
N ASP A 242 2.96 23.07 -0.56
CA ASP A 242 4.12 22.23 -0.27
C ASP A 242 4.11 20.94 -1.10
N GLY A 243 5.30 20.49 -1.51
CA GLY A 243 5.50 19.20 -2.17
C GLY A 243 6.40 18.26 -1.37
N VAL A 244 6.12 16.96 -1.43
CA VAL A 244 7.07 15.91 -1.03
C VAL A 244 7.46 15.13 -2.27
N VAL A 245 8.75 14.92 -2.48
CA VAL A 245 9.30 14.02 -3.50
C VAL A 245 9.78 12.76 -2.80
N HIS A 246 9.39 11.60 -3.29
CA HIS A 246 9.94 10.33 -2.84
C HIS A 246 10.27 9.39 -4.01
N THR A 247 11.17 8.45 -3.76
CA THR A 247 11.43 7.34 -4.69
C THR A 247 10.42 6.22 -4.52
N TRP A 248 10.36 5.37 -5.53
CA TRP A 248 9.49 4.21 -5.65
C TRP A 248 9.57 3.19 -4.51
N ASP A 249 10.74 3.08 -3.87
CA ASP A 249 11.05 2.14 -2.80
C ASP A 249 10.64 2.65 -1.40
N VAL A 250 10.06 3.85 -1.33
CA VAL A 250 9.50 4.39 -0.09
C VAL A 250 8.08 3.86 0.11
N LEU A 251 7.88 3.07 1.17
CA LEU A 251 6.55 2.60 1.53
C LEU A 251 5.72 3.77 2.05
N HIS A 252 4.64 4.08 1.34
CA HIS A 252 3.84 5.28 1.60
C HIS A 252 2.36 5.04 1.34
N GLY A 253 1.51 5.94 1.81
CA GLY A 253 0.08 5.93 1.54
C GLY A 253 -0.55 7.27 1.90
N VAL A 254 -1.87 7.35 1.82
CA VAL A 254 -2.62 8.55 2.20
C VAL A 254 -3.71 8.14 3.17
N HIS A 255 -3.89 8.90 4.24
CA HIS A 255 -5.03 8.74 5.15
C HIS A 255 -5.70 10.10 5.35
N ILE A 256 -7.02 10.10 5.37
CA ILE A 256 -7.87 11.28 5.58
C ILE A 256 -8.98 10.87 6.52
N ASP A 257 -9.11 11.56 7.65
CA ASP A 257 -10.20 11.32 8.59
C ASP A 257 -11.55 11.65 7.92
N PRO A 258 -12.62 10.89 8.20
CA PRO A 258 -13.96 11.20 7.70
C PRO A 258 -14.38 12.64 7.99
N GLY A 259 -15.13 13.24 7.05
CA GLY A 259 -15.60 14.62 7.08
C GLY A 259 -14.61 15.66 6.56
N LEU A 260 -13.38 15.25 6.21
CA LEU A 260 -12.37 16.14 5.65
C LEU A 260 -12.27 15.99 4.14
N ASN A 261 -11.76 17.02 3.48
CA ASN A 261 -11.60 17.07 2.03
C ASN A 261 -10.16 17.44 1.68
N ARG A 262 -9.52 16.64 0.81
CA ARG A 262 -8.16 16.89 0.36
C ARG A 262 -8.04 16.75 -1.14
N THR A 263 -7.27 17.63 -1.76
CA THR A 263 -6.80 17.53 -3.13
C THR A 263 -5.29 17.49 -3.14
N SER A 264 -4.73 16.56 -3.90
CA SER A 264 -3.30 16.50 -4.16
C SER A 264 -3.04 16.58 -5.66
N LEU A 265 -1.98 17.27 -6.04
CA LEU A 265 -1.38 17.18 -7.36
C LEU A 265 -0.24 16.17 -7.28
N ILE A 266 -0.31 15.14 -8.12
CA ILE A 266 0.68 14.07 -8.21
C ILE A 266 1.45 14.23 -9.52
N VAL A 267 2.77 14.20 -9.43
CA VAL A 267 3.68 14.23 -10.58
C VAL A 267 4.54 12.99 -10.53
N TRP A 268 4.42 12.14 -11.53
CA TRP A 268 5.29 10.98 -11.72
C TRP A 268 6.45 11.32 -12.63
N PHE A 269 7.60 10.77 -12.28
CA PHE A 269 8.84 10.95 -13.01
C PHE A 269 9.39 9.61 -13.47
N THR A 270 9.98 9.61 -14.67
CA THR A 270 10.63 8.44 -15.26
C THR A 270 11.98 8.83 -15.86
N ASP A 271 12.78 7.83 -16.25
CA ASP A 271 14.05 8.06 -16.94
C ASP A 271 13.81 8.28 -18.45
N SER A 272 14.54 9.21 -19.07
CA SER A 272 14.43 9.53 -20.49
C SER A 272 14.79 8.35 -21.38
N ASP A 273 15.69 7.51 -20.88
CA ASP A 273 16.29 6.39 -21.60
C ASP A 273 15.45 5.10 -21.53
N GLU A 274 14.29 5.15 -20.85
CA GLU A 274 13.37 4.02 -20.81
C GLU A 274 12.77 3.76 -22.22
N PRO A 275 12.95 2.55 -22.78
CA PRO A 275 12.33 2.21 -24.04
C PRO A 275 10.82 2.20 -23.86
N THR A 276 10.10 2.92 -24.72
CA THR A 276 8.64 3.07 -24.67
C THR A 276 7.85 1.76 -24.88
N GLN A 277 8.52 0.61 -25.04
CA GLN A 277 7.92 -0.67 -25.39
C GLN A 277 8.02 -1.73 -24.30
N THR A 278 8.83 -1.54 -23.26
CA THR A 278 8.90 -2.51 -22.16
C THR A 278 7.95 -2.09 -21.05
N ASN A 279 6.97 -2.93 -20.74
CA ASN A 279 6.04 -2.72 -19.62
C ASN A 279 6.71 -2.82 -18.23
N VAL A 280 8.03 -3.10 -18.19
CA VAL A 280 8.82 -3.21 -16.96
C VAL A 280 9.88 -2.12 -16.96
N PRO A 281 9.94 -1.27 -15.92
CA PRO A 281 10.93 -0.21 -15.86
C PRO A 281 12.36 -0.76 -15.78
N SER A 282 13.24 -0.34 -16.69
CA SER A 282 14.61 -0.85 -16.79
C SER A 282 15.48 -0.44 -15.60
N TRP A 283 15.16 0.67 -14.95
CA TRP A 283 15.87 1.13 -13.75
C TRP A 283 15.68 0.20 -12.54
N ILE A 284 14.63 -0.63 -12.48
CA ILE A 284 14.46 -1.65 -11.43
C ILE A 284 15.35 -2.85 -11.72
N SER A 285 15.27 -3.38 -12.94
CA SER A 285 15.95 -4.62 -13.32
C SER A 285 17.47 -4.50 -13.41
N LYS A 286 17.99 -3.27 -13.58
CA LYS A 286 19.43 -2.98 -13.63
C LYS A 286 20.05 -2.68 -12.25
N ARG A 287 19.29 -2.74 -11.16
CA ARG A 287 19.82 -2.44 -9.82
C ARG A 287 20.85 -3.48 -9.38
N SER A 288 21.98 -3.01 -8.87
CA SER A 288 23.06 -3.88 -8.38
C SER A 288 22.69 -4.66 -7.11
N ASP A 289 21.69 -4.20 -6.36
CA ASP A 289 21.21 -4.80 -5.12
C ASP A 289 19.95 -5.67 -5.32
N LEU A 290 19.50 -5.93 -6.56
CA LEU A 290 18.29 -6.69 -6.86
C LEU A 290 18.23 -8.06 -6.16
N GLU A 291 19.35 -8.79 -6.09
CA GLU A 291 19.41 -10.09 -5.42
C GLU A 291 19.33 -10.00 -3.90
N SER A 292 19.68 -8.85 -3.31
CA SER A 292 19.73 -8.65 -1.85
C SER A 292 18.59 -7.81 -1.29
N ASN A 293 17.88 -7.05 -2.13
CA ASN A 293 16.88 -6.08 -1.73
C ASN A 293 15.47 -6.63 -1.96
N ASP A 294 14.75 -6.91 -0.87
CA ASP A 294 13.41 -7.49 -0.88
C ASP A 294 12.36 -6.55 -1.49
N VAL A 295 12.51 -5.23 -1.31
CA VAL A 295 11.62 -4.21 -1.91
C VAL A 295 11.82 -4.18 -3.42
N THR A 296 13.06 -4.15 -3.90
CA THR A 296 13.34 -4.21 -5.35
C THR A 296 12.74 -5.48 -5.97
N GLN A 297 12.88 -6.62 -5.30
CA GLN A 297 12.29 -7.89 -5.76
C GLN A 297 10.76 -7.81 -5.81
N PHE A 298 10.12 -7.31 -4.75
CA PHE A 298 8.67 -7.17 -4.69
C PHE A 298 8.13 -6.25 -5.79
N VAL A 299 8.74 -5.07 -5.98
CA VAL A 299 8.29 -4.10 -6.97
C VAL A 299 8.50 -4.64 -8.38
N LEU A 300 9.65 -5.28 -8.66
CA LEU A 300 9.89 -5.93 -9.95
C LEU A 300 8.85 -7.02 -10.24
N ALA A 301 8.55 -7.86 -9.25
CA ALA A 301 7.52 -8.89 -9.37
C ALA A 301 6.15 -8.27 -9.71
N SER A 302 5.79 -7.19 -9.00
CA SER A 302 4.52 -6.46 -9.19
C SER A 302 4.43 -5.82 -10.58
N SER A 303 5.52 -5.22 -11.09
CA SER A 303 5.58 -4.67 -12.44
C SER A 303 5.39 -5.76 -13.50
N LEU A 304 6.09 -6.90 -13.34
CA LEU A 304 6.01 -8.04 -14.27
C LEU A 304 4.62 -8.67 -14.29
N GLU A 305 4.01 -8.83 -13.12
CA GLU A 305 2.65 -9.34 -12.98
C GLU A 305 1.64 -8.43 -13.69
N SER A 306 1.72 -7.12 -13.44
CA SER A 306 0.87 -6.13 -14.09
C SER A 306 1.03 -6.13 -15.62
N ALA A 307 2.28 -6.22 -16.11
CA ALA A 307 2.59 -6.34 -17.52
C ALA A 307 1.99 -7.61 -18.16
N SER A 308 1.99 -8.72 -17.42
CA SER A 308 1.42 -10.00 -17.86
C SER A 308 -0.10 -9.92 -18.00
N ILE A 309 -0.78 -9.27 -17.05
CA ILE A 309 -2.24 -9.09 -17.07
C ILE A 309 -2.64 -8.26 -18.30
N LEU A 310 -1.99 -7.12 -18.53
CA LEU A 310 -2.26 -6.25 -19.68
C LEU A 310 -2.04 -6.97 -21.03
N SER A 311 -1.03 -7.84 -21.10
CA SER A 311 -0.75 -8.62 -22.31
C SER A 311 -1.83 -9.69 -22.57
N GLY A 312 -2.33 -10.34 -21.51
CA GLY A 312 -3.37 -11.37 -21.61
C GLY A 312 -4.75 -10.83 -22.02
N GLU A 313 -5.12 -9.64 -21.53
CA GLU A 313 -6.39 -8.98 -21.90
C GLU A 313 -6.42 -8.60 -23.39
N LEU A 314 -5.29 -8.14 -23.93
CA LEU A 314 -5.16 -7.81 -25.35
C LEU A 314 -5.32 -9.04 -26.25
N GLU A 315 -4.84 -10.21 -25.80
CA GLU A 315 -5.01 -11.48 -26.53
C GLU A 315 -6.48 -11.94 -26.53
N GLN A 316 -7.22 -11.77 -25.43
CA GLN A 316 -8.63 -12.17 -25.35
C GLN A 316 -9.59 -11.23 -26.10
N GLN A 317 -9.30 -9.93 -26.19
CA GLN A 317 -10.14 -8.99 -26.92
C GLN A 317 -9.96 -9.08 -28.46
N CYS A 318 -8.82 -9.57 -28.94
CA CYS A 318 -8.56 -9.73 -30.36
C CYS A 318 -8.85 -11.18 -30.79
N ASN A 319 -10.08 -11.48 -31.23
CA ASN A 319 -10.48 -12.77 -31.84
C ASN A 319 -9.72 -13.15 -33.15
N ASN A 320 -8.62 -12.47 -33.47
CA ASN A 320 -7.69 -12.86 -34.52
C ASN A 320 -6.39 -13.32 -33.86
N PRO A 321 -5.87 -14.53 -34.15
CA PRO A 321 -4.57 -14.96 -33.66
C PRO A 321 -3.49 -14.04 -34.23
N VAL A 322 -3.13 -13.02 -33.47
CA VAL A 322 -1.93 -12.22 -33.75
C VAL A 322 -0.75 -13.16 -33.54
N PRO A 323 0.17 -13.30 -34.51
CA PRO A 323 1.35 -14.12 -34.32
C PRO A 323 2.09 -13.60 -33.10
N ARG A 324 2.35 -14.48 -32.11
CA ARG A 324 3.22 -14.22 -30.95
C ARG A 324 4.54 -13.66 -31.46
N ARG A 325 4.66 -12.33 -31.54
CA ARG A 325 5.95 -11.66 -31.64
C ARG A 325 6.49 -11.68 -30.23
N SER A 326 7.51 -12.48 -30.06
CA SER A 326 8.03 -12.89 -28.78
C SER A 326 8.49 -11.67 -27.98
N LEU A 327 8.17 -11.70 -26.69
CA LEU A 327 8.80 -10.90 -25.65
C LEU A 327 10.31 -11.25 -25.48
N GLU A 328 10.93 -11.94 -26.44
CA GLU A 328 12.31 -12.45 -26.37
C GLU A 328 13.37 -11.36 -26.57
N ASP A 329 13.02 -10.19 -27.11
CA ASP A 329 14.00 -9.12 -27.38
C ASP A 329 14.27 -8.20 -26.17
N ALA A 330 13.52 -8.35 -25.06
CA ALA A 330 13.92 -7.78 -23.78
C ALA A 330 15.02 -8.66 -23.17
N THR A 331 16.24 -8.48 -23.66
CA THR A 331 17.46 -9.14 -23.20
C THR A 331 17.82 -8.68 -21.78
N LEU A 332 17.07 -9.17 -20.79
CA LEU A 332 17.63 -9.30 -19.45
C LEU A 332 18.83 -10.26 -19.56
N PRO A 333 19.96 -9.97 -18.91
CA PRO A 333 21.16 -10.81 -19.00
C PRO A 333 20.82 -12.22 -18.53
N THR A 334 20.58 -13.10 -19.50
CA THR A 334 20.38 -14.53 -19.30
C THR A 334 21.72 -15.12 -18.87
N THR A 335 21.96 -15.19 -17.57
CA THR A 335 22.99 -16.06 -17.01
C THR A 335 22.56 -17.50 -17.32
N GLY A 336 23.21 -18.10 -18.32
CA GLY A 336 22.67 -19.23 -19.05
C GLY A 336 22.37 -20.49 -18.23
N ALA A 337 21.13 -20.97 -18.33
CA ALA A 337 20.73 -22.38 -18.48
C ALA A 337 19.21 -22.43 -18.64
N SER A 338 18.73 -23.02 -19.75
CA SER A 338 17.33 -23.19 -20.16
C SER A 338 16.48 -21.90 -20.28
N GLY A 339 15.70 -21.79 -21.36
CA GLY A 339 14.77 -20.68 -21.61
C GLY A 339 13.55 -20.72 -20.68
N ASP A 340 13.78 -20.83 -19.38
CA ASP A 340 12.74 -20.61 -18.37
C ASP A 340 12.48 -19.10 -18.32
N HIS A 341 11.30 -18.73 -18.81
CA HIS A 341 10.75 -17.40 -18.62
C HIS A 341 10.82 -17.07 -17.13
N LEU A 342 11.55 -16.00 -16.77
CA LEU A 342 11.60 -15.45 -15.42
C LEU A 342 10.17 -15.28 -14.90
N HIS A 343 9.77 -16.17 -13.98
CA HIS A 343 8.44 -16.13 -13.42
C HIS A 343 8.44 -15.08 -12.31
N TYR A 344 7.54 -14.09 -12.35
CA TYR A 344 7.49 -13.03 -11.32
C TYR A 344 7.31 -13.59 -9.89
N PHE A 345 6.71 -14.78 -9.75
CA PHE A 345 6.68 -15.52 -8.49
C PHE A 345 8.06 -15.85 -7.91
N ASP A 346 9.11 -16.01 -8.71
CA ASP A 346 10.46 -16.20 -8.19
C ASP A 346 10.93 -14.98 -7.40
N PHE A 347 10.62 -13.77 -7.89
CA PHE A 347 10.90 -12.53 -7.18
C PHE A 347 10.02 -12.36 -5.94
N TYR A 348 8.74 -12.76 -5.98
CA TYR A 348 7.91 -12.77 -4.78
C TYR A 348 8.44 -13.76 -3.72
N LEU A 349 8.86 -14.97 -4.12
CA LEU A 349 9.47 -15.96 -3.23
C LEU A 349 10.75 -15.43 -2.58
N GLU A 350 11.61 -14.80 -3.37
CA GLU A 350 12.82 -14.17 -2.84
C GLU A 350 12.51 -13.03 -1.86
N SER A 351 11.60 -12.13 -2.22
CA SER A 351 11.19 -11.01 -1.35
C SER A 351 10.58 -11.51 -0.04
N ALA A 352 9.65 -12.47 -0.14
CA ALA A 352 9.00 -13.09 1.01
C ALA A 352 10.00 -13.80 1.95
N SER A 353 11.04 -14.42 1.38
CA SER A 353 12.07 -15.10 2.19
C SER A 353 12.89 -14.17 3.09
N ARG A 354 12.82 -12.86 2.82
CA ARG A 354 13.43 -11.79 3.62
C ARG A 354 12.41 -11.13 4.56
N GLY A 355 11.20 -11.68 4.65
CA GLY A 355 10.15 -11.21 5.54
C GLY A 355 9.34 -10.04 4.99
N ASN A 356 9.34 -9.81 3.67
CA ASN A 356 8.53 -8.75 3.08
C ASN A 356 7.03 -9.07 3.21
N SER A 357 6.28 -8.31 3.99
CA SER A 357 4.88 -8.62 4.32
C SER A 357 3.94 -8.58 3.12
N PHE A 358 4.21 -7.75 2.11
CA PHE A 358 3.43 -7.70 0.88
C PHE A 358 3.66 -8.95 0.02
N ALA A 359 4.92 -9.37 -0.13
CA ALA A 359 5.26 -10.58 -0.85
C ALA A 359 4.69 -11.83 -0.16
N LEU A 360 4.76 -11.90 1.18
CA LEU A 360 4.12 -12.95 1.98
C LEU A 360 2.61 -13.01 1.69
N THR A 361 1.93 -11.86 1.72
CA THR A 361 0.49 -11.78 1.44
C THR A 361 0.14 -12.22 0.02
N ARG A 362 0.89 -11.76 -1.00
CA ARG A 362 0.65 -12.14 -2.40
C ARG A 362 0.90 -13.62 -2.64
N LEU A 363 1.94 -14.21 -2.02
CA LEU A 363 2.20 -15.65 -2.10
C LEU A 363 1.11 -16.47 -1.41
N GLY A 364 0.57 -16.00 -0.28
CA GLY A 364 -0.57 -16.65 0.36
C GLY A 364 -1.74 -16.80 -0.62
N ARG A 365 -2.11 -15.70 -1.28
CA ARG A 365 -3.13 -15.69 -2.33
C ARG A 365 -2.76 -16.56 -3.54
N ALA A 366 -1.50 -16.55 -3.98
CA ALA A 366 -1.05 -17.38 -5.10
C ALA A 366 -1.13 -18.89 -4.79
N CYS A 367 -0.87 -19.28 -3.54
CA CYS A 367 -1.05 -20.65 -3.06
C CYS A 367 -2.53 -21.05 -3.05
N GLU A 368 -3.40 -20.21 -2.51
CA GLU A 368 -4.86 -20.41 -2.51
C GLU A 368 -5.41 -20.58 -3.93
N GLU A 369 -5.02 -19.69 -4.85
CA GLU A 369 -5.46 -19.70 -6.25
C GLU A 369 -4.79 -20.82 -7.08
N GLY A 370 -3.84 -21.58 -6.50
CA GLY A 370 -3.12 -22.65 -7.19
C GLY A 370 -2.22 -22.17 -8.33
N LEU A 371 -1.70 -20.93 -8.24
CA LEU A 371 -0.89 -20.29 -9.29
C LEU A 371 0.58 -20.70 -9.25
N LEU A 372 1.07 -21.25 -8.14
CA LEU A 372 2.45 -21.71 -8.02
C LEU A 372 2.63 -23.08 -8.68
N SER A 373 3.73 -23.21 -9.44
CA SER A 373 4.18 -24.51 -9.94
C SER A 373 4.57 -25.45 -8.79
N SER A 374 4.71 -26.75 -9.06
CA SER A 374 5.17 -27.72 -8.04
C SER A 374 6.54 -27.37 -7.46
N GLN A 375 7.45 -26.82 -8.28
CA GLN A 375 8.74 -26.31 -7.81
C GLN A 375 8.58 -25.05 -6.96
N GLY A 376 7.68 -24.14 -7.36
CA GLY A 376 7.31 -22.95 -6.58
C GLY A 376 6.77 -23.30 -5.20
N LEU A 377 5.86 -24.28 -5.12
CA LEU A 377 5.30 -24.79 -3.86
C LEU A 377 6.39 -25.37 -2.95
N HIS A 378 7.34 -26.13 -3.50
CA HIS A 378 8.48 -26.66 -2.73
C HIS A 378 9.35 -25.54 -2.15
N ARG A 379 9.72 -24.54 -2.96
CA ARG A 379 10.46 -23.36 -2.48
C ARG A 379 9.67 -22.58 -1.44
N ALA A 380 8.37 -22.45 -1.61
CA ALA A 380 7.49 -21.77 -0.67
C ALA A 380 7.51 -22.46 0.72
N GLN A 381 7.49 -23.80 0.74
CA GLN A 381 7.63 -24.59 1.96
C GLN A 381 9.00 -24.40 2.64
N GLU A 382 10.09 -24.37 1.87
CA GLU A 382 11.44 -24.08 2.38
C GLU A 382 11.54 -22.68 2.99
N ILE A 383 10.91 -21.67 2.35
CA ILE A 383 10.85 -20.31 2.85
C ILE A 383 10.15 -20.26 4.20
N LEU A 384 8.96 -20.84 4.32
CA LEU A 384 8.20 -20.87 5.58
C LEU A 384 8.97 -21.60 6.69
N THR A 385 9.73 -22.64 6.34
CA THR A 385 10.61 -23.35 7.29
C THR A 385 11.76 -22.46 7.79
N ARG A 386 12.23 -21.49 6.99
CA ARG A 386 13.29 -20.55 7.39
C ARG A 386 12.78 -19.33 8.14
N LEU A 387 11.59 -18.83 7.79
CA LEU A 387 11.00 -17.63 8.38
C LEU A 387 10.58 -17.81 9.85
N GLN A 388 10.59 -19.06 10.36
CA GLN A 388 10.14 -19.46 11.70
C GLN A 388 9.97 -18.30 12.67
N PRO A 389 8.72 -17.94 13.02
CA PRO A 389 8.47 -17.09 14.16
C PRO A 389 9.15 -17.72 15.35
N SER A 390 9.69 -16.88 16.22
CA SER A 390 10.31 -17.26 17.49
C SER A 390 9.43 -18.20 18.34
N MET A 391 8.14 -18.33 18.00
CA MET A 391 7.16 -19.21 18.62
C MET A 391 6.67 -20.27 17.62
N CYS A 392 7.22 -21.48 17.75
CA CYS A 392 6.73 -22.71 17.12
C CYS A 392 5.46 -23.22 17.84
N LEU A 393 4.45 -22.36 17.99
CA LEU A 393 3.18 -22.73 18.60
C LEU A 393 2.21 -23.18 17.52
N ASP A 394 1.63 -24.36 17.73
CA ASP A 394 0.52 -24.87 16.94
C ASP A 394 -0.67 -23.92 17.17
N LEU A 395 -0.95 -23.06 16.20
CA LEU A 395 -2.13 -22.20 16.21
C LEU A 395 -3.33 -23.03 15.71
N PRO A 396 -4.48 -23.01 16.40
CA PRO A 396 -5.68 -23.70 15.94
C PRO A 396 -6.07 -23.25 14.54
N GLY A 397 -6.40 -24.22 13.69
CA GLY A 397 -6.78 -23.98 12.29
C GLY A 397 -5.65 -23.49 11.38
N VAL A 398 -4.44 -23.32 11.92
CA VAL A 398 -3.24 -23.09 11.13
C VAL A 398 -2.36 -24.34 11.18
N PRO A 399 -2.24 -25.07 10.06
CA PRO A 399 -1.45 -26.30 9.99
C PRO A 399 -0.01 -26.07 10.45
N GLY A 400 0.50 -26.99 11.25
CA GLY A 400 1.91 -27.03 11.60
C GLY A 400 2.80 -27.27 10.37
N LEU A 401 4.12 -27.07 10.51
CA LEU A 401 5.08 -27.26 9.41
C LEU A 401 5.02 -28.67 8.78
N HIS A 402 4.63 -29.67 9.56
CA HIS A 402 4.51 -31.06 9.11
C HIS A 402 3.28 -31.33 8.22
N GLU A 403 2.36 -30.38 8.11
CA GLU A 403 1.08 -30.52 7.40
C GLU A 403 0.99 -29.62 6.15
N LEU A 404 2.11 -29.02 5.71
CA LEU A 404 2.18 -28.10 4.56
C LEU A 404 2.06 -28.79 3.19
N HIS A 405 1.29 -29.88 3.09
CA HIS A 405 1.10 -30.64 1.85
C HIS A 405 0.00 -30.06 0.94
N SER A 406 -0.91 -29.25 1.51
CA SER A 406 -1.98 -28.59 0.76
C SER A 406 -1.60 -27.15 0.42
N PRO A 407 -1.92 -26.66 -0.80
CA PRO A 407 -1.74 -25.24 -1.15
C PRO A 407 -2.45 -24.28 -0.18
N MET A 408 -3.63 -24.63 0.31
CA MET A 408 -4.34 -23.80 1.31
C MET A 408 -3.58 -23.73 2.65
N ASN A 409 -2.92 -24.83 3.05
CA ASN A 409 -2.12 -24.84 4.28
C ASN A 409 -0.90 -23.93 4.16
N LEU A 410 -0.27 -23.88 2.98
CA LEU A 410 0.78 -22.92 2.67
C LEU A 410 0.23 -21.48 2.68
N ALA A 411 -0.96 -21.26 2.10
CA ALA A 411 -1.61 -19.95 2.06
C ALA A 411 -1.83 -19.38 3.47
N LYS A 412 -2.51 -20.13 4.34
CA LYS A 412 -2.73 -19.79 5.76
C LYS A 412 -1.42 -19.45 6.47
N ARG A 413 -0.36 -20.22 6.22
CA ARG A 413 0.93 -19.98 6.86
C ARG A 413 1.61 -18.70 6.38
N PHE A 414 1.57 -18.40 5.08
CA PHE A 414 2.06 -17.12 4.55
C PHE A 414 1.27 -15.93 5.09
N TRP A 415 -0.05 -16.05 5.17
CA TRP A 415 -0.88 -14.99 5.76
C TRP A 415 -0.60 -14.81 7.24
N LEU A 416 -0.34 -15.87 8.01
CA LEU A 416 0.10 -15.72 9.40
C LEU A 416 1.41 -14.91 9.50
N GLU A 417 2.41 -15.23 8.66
CA GLU A 417 3.68 -14.47 8.64
C GLU A 417 3.47 -12.99 8.26
N GLY A 418 2.59 -12.72 7.29
CA GLY A 418 2.21 -11.37 6.91
C GLY A 418 1.42 -10.64 8.01
N ALA A 419 0.52 -11.36 8.70
CA ALA A 419 -0.34 -10.84 9.73
C ALA A 419 0.44 -10.43 10.98
N VAL A 420 1.41 -11.25 11.41
CA VAL A 420 2.36 -10.94 12.50
C VAL A 420 3.16 -9.68 12.20
N ARG A 421 3.51 -9.46 10.93
CA ARG A 421 4.19 -8.26 10.44
C ARG A 421 3.23 -7.09 10.21
N GLY A 422 1.98 -7.20 10.63
CA GLY A 422 1.01 -6.13 10.64
C GLY A 422 0.30 -5.88 9.30
N ASN A 423 0.36 -6.82 8.35
CA ASN A 423 -0.36 -6.67 7.09
C ASN A 423 -1.86 -6.95 7.26
N ALA A 424 -2.68 -5.90 7.15
CA ALA A 424 -4.13 -5.99 7.32
C ALA A 424 -4.81 -6.95 6.32
N ILE A 425 -4.32 -7.02 5.07
CA ILE A 425 -4.89 -7.94 4.06
C ILE A 425 -4.62 -9.38 4.46
N ALA A 426 -3.42 -9.69 4.95
CA ALA A 426 -3.10 -11.01 5.46
C ALA A 426 -3.89 -11.35 6.73
N GLN A 427 -4.11 -10.38 7.62
CA GLN A 427 -4.94 -10.54 8.81
C GLN A 427 -6.39 -10.89 8.44
N ILE A 428 -6.98 -10.16 7.49
CA ILE A 428 -8.34 -10.41 7.00
C ILE A 428 -8.44 -11.79 6.33
N ALA A 429 -7.53 -12.10 5.39
CA ALA A 429 -7.55 -13.37 4.66
C ALA A 429 -7.43 -14.58 5.61
N LEU A 430 -6.51 -14.52 6.58
CA LEU A 430 -6.39 -15.58 7.58
C LEU A 430 -7.62 -15.64 8.50
N GLY A 431 -8.16 -14.49 8.89
CA GLY A 431 -9.37 -14.42 9.72
C GLY A 431 -10.59 -15.03 9.04
N ASP A 432 -10.77 -14.79 7.74
CA ASP A 432 -11.87 -15.35 6.94
C ASP A 432 -11.76 -16.89 6.86
N GLU A 433 -10.56 -17.42 6.64
CA GLU A 433 -10.32 -18.88 6.65
C GLU A 433 -10.52 -19.50 8.04
N CYS A 434 -10.08 -18.82 9.11
CA CYS A 434 -10.35 -19.25 10.48
C CYS A 434 -11.86 -19.29 10.75
N MET A 435 -12.63 -18.29 10.29
CA MET A 435 -14.09 -18.30 10.43
C MET A 435 -14.75 -19.44 9.67
N MET A 436 -14.28 -19.74 8.47
CA MET A 436 -14.79 -20.87 7.69
C MET A 436 -14.58 -22.18 8.47
N GLU A 437 -13.36 -22.43 8.94
CA GLU A 437 -13.01 -23.62 9.71
C GLU A 437 -13.76 -23.72 11.05
N ALA A 438 -13.87 -22.61 11.78
CA ALA A 438 -14.62 -22.55 13.03
C ALA A 438 -16.11 -22.89 12.82
N SER A 439 -16.69 -22.49 11.67
CA SER A 439 -18.08 -22.82 11.34
C SER A 439 -18.29 -24.31 11.04
N GLU A 440 -17.28 -24.99 10.50
CA GLU A 440 -17.33 -26.43 10.17
C GLU A 440 -17.05 -27.30 11.40
N THR A 441 -16.10 -26.88 12.23
CA THR A 441 -15.60 -27.67 13.38
C THR A 441 -16.32 -27.35 14.68
N GLY A 442 -16.86 -26.13 14.81
CA GLY A 442 -17.35 -25.60 16.08
C GLY A 442 -16.23 -25.23 17.06
N ASP A 443 -14.98 -25.15 16.63
CA ASP A 443 -13.85 -24.81 17.50
C ASP A 443 -13.87 -23.33 17.89
N SER A 444 -14.11 -23.06 19.18
CA SER A 444 -14.15 -21.72 19.76
C SER A 444 -12.79 -21.01 19.72
N ASP A 445 -11.67 -21.75 19.76
CA ASP A 445 -10.34 -21.14 19.77
C ASP A 445 -9.92 -20.65 18.37
N VAL A 446 -10.32 -21.36 17.32
CA VAL A 446 -10.18 -20.90 15.93
C VAL A 446 -11.00 -19.62 15.71
N ARG A 447 -12.22 -19.55 16.27
CA ARG A 447 -13.07 -18.35 16.21
C ARG A 447 -12.46 -17.18 16.96
N LEU A 448 -11.87 -17.43 18.12
CA LEU A 448 -11.17 -16.43 18.90
C LEU A 448 -9.96 -15.87 18.14
N LEU A 449 -9.20 -16.72 17.45
CA LEU A 449 -8.11 -16.29 16.57
C LEU A 449 -8.63 -15.38 15.44
N ALA A 450 -9.74 -15.74 14.79
CA ALA A 450 -10.35 -14.88 13.78
C ALA A 450 -10.75 -13.50 14.34
N ALA A 451 -11.35 -13.46 15.53
CA ALA A 451 -11.70 -12.20 16.20
C ALA A 451 -10.47 -11.30 16.42
N VAL A 452 -9.36 -11.87 16.90
CA VAL A 452 -8.09 -11.14 17.07
C VAL A 452 -7.57 -10.60 15.74
N LEU A 453 -7.57 -11.42 14.69
CA LEU A 453 -7.06 -11.02 13.37
C LEU A 453 -7.89 -9.89 12.76
N PHE A 454 -9.22 -9.98 12.83
CA PHE A 454 -10.09 -8.90 12.38
C PHE A 454 -9.93 -7.65 13.25
N ALA A 455 -9.75 -7.79 14.56
CA ALA A 455 -9.49 -6.65 15.43
C ALA A 455 -8.18 -5.93 15.08
N LEU A 456 -7.10 -6.67 14.85
CA LEU A 456 -5.82 -6.12 14.39
C LEU A 456 -5.97 -5.37 13.06
N ALA A 457 -6.70 -5.94 12.10
CA ALA A 457 -6.93 -5.30 10.81
C ALA A 457 -7.81 -4.05 10.94
N ALA A 458 -8.85 -4.12 11.78
CA ALA A 458 -9.82 -3.06 12.03
C ALA A 458 -9.18 -1.83 12.73
N GLN A 459 -8.17 -2.04 13.56
CA GLN A 459 -7.37 -0.95 14.14
C GLN A 459 -6.57 -0.16 13.09
N GLN A 460 -6.36 -0.72 11.90
CA GLN A 460 -5.63 -0.06 10.83
C GLN A 460 -6.60 0.74 9.93
N PRO A 461 -6.41 2.06 9.75
CA PRO A 461 -7.35 2.87 8.98
C PRO A 461 -7.50 2.39 7.53
N GLY A 462 -8.75 2.42 7.03
CA GLY A 462 -9.14 2.01 5.68
C GLY A 462 -9.74 0.60 5.59
N ASN A 463 -9.67 -0.21 6.65
CA ASN A 463 -10.13 -1.61 6.65
C ASN A 463 -11.55 -1.78 7.18
N VAL A 464 -12.53 -1.09 6.56
CA VAL A 464 -13.94 -1.14 7.01
C VAL A 464 -14.50 -2.57 7.03
N HIS A 465 -14.12 -3.39 6.05
CA HIS A 465 -14.53 -4.79 5.99
C HIS A 465 -14.10 -5.62 7.20
N ALA A 466 -13.00 -5.26 7.88
CA ALA A 466 -12.58 -5.95 9.10
C ALA A 466 -13.54 -5.70 10.27
N PHE A 467 -14.18 -4.52 10.35
CA PHE A 467 -15.25 -4.26 11.31
C PHE A 467 -16.47 -5.13 11.04
N ASP A 468 -16.88 -5.21 9.77
CA ASP A 468 -18.01 -6.04 9.38
C ASP A 468 -17.73 -7.52 9.68
N SER A 469 -16.51 -7.99 9.40
CA SER A 469 -16.08 -9.35 9.75
C SER A 469 -16.10 -9.59 11.26
N LEU A 470 -15.57 -8.65 12.06
CA LEU A 470 -15.57 -8.75 13.51
C LEU A 470 -16.99 -8.77 14.09
N ALA A 471 -17.91 -7.96 13.55
CA ALA A 471 -19.33 -7.99 13.93
C ALA A 471 -19.97 -9.35 13.63
N ARG A 472 -19.66 -9.97 12.47
CA ARG A 472 -20.12 -11.32 12.14
C ARG A 472 -19.59 -12.37 13.12
N VAL A 473 -18.36 -12.22 13.63
CA VAL A 473 -17.83 -13.14 14.65
C VAL A 473 -18.63 -13.03 15.96
N ILE A 474 -18.99 -11.81 16.38
CA ILE A 474 -19.84 -11.59 17.56
C ILE A 474 -21.23 -12.21 17.36
N ASP A 475 -21.86 -12.00 16.21
CA ASP A 475 -23.18 -12.58 15.92
C ASP A 475 -23.15 -14.12 15.98
N PHE A 476 -22.08 -14.72 15.46
CA PHE A 476 -21.86 -16.17 15.56
C PHE A 476 -21.73 -16.61 17.02
N GLU A 477 -20.92 -15.92 17.82
CA GLU A 477 -20.71 -16.22 19.24
C GLU A 477 -22.02 -16.20 20.03
N VAL A 478 -22.84 -15.16 19.81
CA VAL A 478 -24.15 -15.01 20.45
C VAL A 478 -25.09 -16.18 20.08
N ALA A 479 -25.05 -16.61 18.82
CA ALA A 479 -25.86 -17.74 18.35
C ALA A 479 -25.40 -19.09 18.93
N ASP A 480 -24.09 -19.29 19.09
CA ASP A 480 -23.48 -20.57 19.45
C ASP A 480 -23.39 -20.79 20.98
N GLU A 481 -22.87 -19.81 21.73
CA GLU A 481 -22.56 -19.98 23.16
C GLU A 481 -23.79 -19.88 24.08
N LYS A 482 -24.99 -19.71 23.51
CA LYS A 482 -26.22 -19.45 24.27
C LYS A 482 -26.05 -18.28 25.23
N ILE A 483 -25.36 -17.20 24.83
CA ILE A 483 -25.29 -15.96 25.59
C ILE A 483 -26.72 -15.53 25.95
N ARG A 484 -27.10 -15.57 27.24
CA ARG A 484 -28.50 -15.40 27.67
C ARG A 484 -28.81 -14.02 28.19
N ASN A 485 -27.78 -13.31 28.63
CA ASN A 485 -27.90 -12.05 29.33
C ASN A 485 -26.68 -11.16 29.05
N ASP A 486 -26.76 -9.91 29.49
CA ASP A 486 -25.74 -8.88 29.24
C ASP A 486 -24.41 -9.18 29.96
N GLU A 487 -24.43 -9.90 31.09
CA GLU A 487 -23.22 -10.30 31.82
C GLU A 487 -22.44 -11.36 31.05
N ASP A 488 -23.13 -12.37 30.51
CA ASP A 488 -22.54 -13.38 29.62
C ASP A 488 -21.89 -12.68 28.41
N PHE A 489 -22.61 -11.73 27.78
CA PHE A 489 -22.12 -10.98 26.62
C PHE A 489 -20.88 -10.15 26.96
N ALA A 490 -20.91 -9.40 28.06
CA ALA A 490 -19.77 -8.58 28.50
C ALA A 490 -18.55 -9.42 28.91
N SER A 491 -18.76 -10.67 29.34
CA SER A 491 -17.70 -11.59 29.74
C SER A 491 -17.05 -12.33 28.58
N SER A 492 -17.69 -12.39 27.40
CA SER A 492 -17.16 -13.06 26.21
C SER A 492 -15.84 -12.42 25.76
N PHE A 493 -14.84 -13.26 25.52
CA PHE A 493 -13.53 -12.81 25.04
C PHE A 493 -13.61 -12.12 23.68
N ILE A 494 -14.48 -12.61 22.78
CA ILE A 494 -14.69 -12.04 21.44
C ILE A 494 -15.29 -10.63 21.55
N VAL A 495 -16.28 -10.45 22.43
CA VAL A 495 -16.90 -9.14 22.69
C VAL A 495 -15.87 -8.17 23.29
N ARG A 496 -15.06 -8.63 24.25
CA ARG A 496 -13.96 -7.83 24.82
C ARG A 496 -12.94 -7.42 23.75
N ILE A 497 -12.57 -8.32 22.84
CA ILE A 497 -11.68 -8.00 21.71
C ILE A 497 -12.29 -6.90 20.86
N ALA A 498 -13.57 -7.02 20.49
CA ALA A 498 -14.24 -6.03 19.66
C ALA A 498 -14.32 -4.65 20.32
N HIS A 499 -14.61 -4.59 21.62
CA HIS A 499 -14.62 -3.33 22.36
C HIS A 499 -13.25 -2.67 22.42
N SER A 500 -12.15 -3.43 22.48
CA SER A 500 -10.79 -2.87 22.49
C SER A 500 -10.44 -2.07 21.22
N VAL A 501 -11.15 -2.33 20.11
CA VAL A 501 -10.98 -1.61 18.85
C VAL A 501 -11.91 -0.40 18.77
N GLN A 502 -13.16 -0.53 19.23
CA GLN A 502 -14.17 0.52 19.15
C GLN A 502 -13.83 1.75 19.98
N SER A 503 -13.16 1.58 21.14
CA SER A 503 -12.81 2.69 22.04
C SER A 503 -11.91 3.75 21.40
N THR A 504 -11.28 3.42 20.27
CA THR A 504 -10.23 4.23 19.66
C THR A 504 -10.69 4.96 18.40
N ILE A 505 -11.90 4.65 17.92
CA ILE A 505 -12.47 5.18 16.66
C ILE A 505 -13.55 6.23 16.93
N GLY A 506 -13.83 6.50 18.21
CA GLY A 506 -14.81 7.49 18.67
C GLY A 506 -14.35 8.94 18.60
#